data_AF-A0A537K0S3-F1
#
_entry.id   AF-A0A537K0S3-F1
#
_cell.length_a   1.000
_cell.length_b   1.000
_cell.length_c   1.000
_cell.angle_alpha   90.00
_cell.angle_beta   90.00
_cell.angle_gamma   90.00
#
_symmetry.space_group_name_H-M   'P 1'
#
loop_
_entity.id
_entity.type
_entity.pdbx_description
1 polymer ?
#
loop_
_entity_poly.entity_id
_entity_poly.type
_entity_poly.pdbx_seq_one_letter_code
_entity_poly.pdbx_strand_id
1 'polypeptide(L)'
;MHRRILAVLSYGHLATDLSQGAIPALLPVFKAMFHLSYAGVGFIVLMANISSSVIQPVFGVLSDRLRMRWLMPVGALLAGLGMTSAVLAPNYAVTV
;
A
#
# COMPACT_ATOMS: atom_id res chain seq x y z
N MET A 1 -17.79 -22.23 -14.50
CA MET A 1 -16.38 -22.01 -14.10
C MET A 1 -16.14 -20.50 -13.91
N HIS A 2 -15.93 -20.03 -12.67
CA HIS A 2 -15.84 -18.61 -12.32
C HIS A 2 -14.49 -17.93 -12.67
N ARG A 3 -13.94 -18.20 -13.87
CA ARG A 3 -12.60 -17.72 -14.29
C ARG A 3 -12.47 -16.19 -14.28
N ARG A 4 -13.54 -15.47 -14.66
CA ARG A 4 -13.54 -13.99 -14.64
C ARG A 4 -13.42 -13.41 -13.22
N ILE A 5 -14.03 -14.05 -12.24
CA ILE A 5 -13.97 -13.59 -10.83
C ILE A 5 -12.58 -13.86 -10.27
N LEU A 6 -12.03 -15.05 -10.53
CA LEU A 6 -10.66 -15.39 -10.14
C LEU A 6 -9.64 -14.43 -10.75
N ALA A 7 -9.78 -14.09 -12.04
CA ALA A 7 -8.88 -13.14 -12.70
C ALA A 7 -8.91 -11.75 -12.05
N VAL A 8 -10.10 -11.22 -11.74
CA VAL A 8 -10.24 -9.92 -11.05
C VAL A 8 -9.66 -9.99 -9.64
N LEU A 9 -9.86 -11.08 -8.91
CA LEU A 9 -9.31 -11.28 -7.57
C LEU A 9 -7.78 -11.36 -7.61
N SER A 10 -7.22 -12.13 -8.54
CA SER A 10 -5.78 -12.25 -8.74
C SER A 10 -5.13 -10.93 -9.13
N TYR A 11 -5.79 -10.11 -9.96
CA TYR A 11 -5.27 -8.80 -10.35
C TYR A 11 -5.30 -7.80 -9.17
N GLY A 12 -6.36 -7.85 -8.36
CA GLY A 12 -6.44 -7.10 -7.11
C GLY A 12 -5.32 -7.49 -6.14
N HIS A 13 -5.09 -8.80 -5.97
CA HIS A 13 -4.02 -9.32 -5.14
C HIS A 13 -2.63 -8.91 -5.64
N LEU A 14 -2.40 -9.01 -6.95
CA LEU A 14 -1.16 -8.58 -7.58
C LEU A 14 -0.86 -7.11 -7.32
N ALA A 15 -1.87 -6.24 -7.40
CA ALA A 15 -1.71 -4.80 -7.13
C ALA A 15 -1.33 -4.53 -5.67
N THR A 16 -1.94 -5.23 -4.71
CA THR A 16 -1.56 -5.14 -3.30
C THR A 16 -0.16 -5.66 -3.03
N ASP A 17 0.23 -6.77 -3.66
CA ASP A 17 1.57 -7.37 -3.48
C ASP A 17 2.65 -6.46 -4.06
N LEU A 18 2.40 -5.84 -5.22
CA LEU A 18 3.29 -4.82 -5.81
C LEU A 18 3.46 -3.62 -4.88
N SER A 19 2.37 -3.14 -4.27
CA SER A 19 2.40 -2.00 -3.35
C SER A 19 3.13 -2.34 -2.05
N GLN A 20 2.91 -3.52 -1.47
CA GLN A 20 3.65 -3.94 -0.28
C GLN A 20 5.12 -4.21 -0.59
N GLY A 21 5.44 -4.77 -1.76
CA GLY A 21 6.81 -5.06 -2.18
C GLY A 21 7.62 -3.83 -2.58
N ALA A 22 6.98 -2.77 -3.08
CA ALA A 22 7.70 -1.56 -3.48
C ALA A 22 8.16 -0.71 -2.28
N ILE A 23 7.50 -0.76 -1.12
CA ILE A 23 7.95 -0.05 0.10
C ILE A 23 9.39 -0.45 0.50
N PRO A 24 9.70 -1.74 0.76
CA PRO A 24 11.06 -2.16 1.11
C PRO A 24 12.08 -1.90 -0.01
N ALA A 25 11.66 -1.99 -1.28
CA ALA A 25 12.52 -1.69 -2.42
C ALA A 25 12.93 -0.20 -2.48
N LEU A 26 12.07 0.70 -2.01
CA LEU A 26 12.31 2.15 -1.99
C LEU A 26 13.01 2.65 -0.72
N LEU A 27 13.11 1.85 0.34
CA LEU A 27 13.78 2.24 1.59
C LEU A 27 15.22 2.77 1.40
N PRO A 28 16.09 2.18 0.54
CA PRO A 28 17.42 2.72 0.31
C PRO A 28 17.38 4.13 -0.30
N VAL A 29 16.42 4.39 -1.18
CA VAL A 29 16.21 5.70 -1.82
C VAL A 29 15.73 6.72 -0.78
N PHE A 30 14.74 6.38 0.03
CA PHE A 30 14.26 7.26 1.10
C PHE A 30 15.33 7.54 2.15
N LYS A 31 16.15 6.54 2.49
CA LYS A 31 17.29 6.73 3.40
C LYS A 31 18.29 7.74 2.84
N ALA A 32 18.62 7.65 1.56
CA ALA A 32 19.54 8.58 0.90
C ALA A 32 18.94 9.99 0.74
N MET A 33 17.65 10.08 0.37
CA MET A 33 16.95 11.33 0.12
C MET A 33 16.67 12.14 1.40
N PHE A 34 16.30 11.45 2.49
CA PHE A 34 15.94 12.09 3.77
C PHE A 34 17.02 11.95 4.85
N HIS A 35 18.22 11.44 4.51
CA HIS A 35 19.33 11.18 5.45
C HIS A 35 18.90 10.42 6.71
N LEU A 36 18.04 9.41 6.56
CA LEU A 36 17.44 8.70 7.68
C LEU A 36 18.42 7.76 8.39
N SER A 37 18.27 7.65 9.71
CA SER A 37 18.89 6.58 10.49
C SER A 37 18.21 5.24 10.20
N TYR A 38 18.86 4.13 10.57
CA TYR A 38 18.24 2.79 10.46
C TYR A 38 16.95 2.69 11.29
N ALA A 39 16.84 3.45 12.38
CA ALA A 39 15.61 3.53 13.15
C ALA A 39 14.47 4.22 12.35
N GLY A 40 14.77 5.30 11.61
CA GLY A 40 13.79 5.98 10.76
C GLY A 40 13.29 5.07 9.62
N VAL A 41 14.20 4.35 8.97
CA VAL A 41 13.84 3.34 7.96
C VAL A 41 12.96 2.22 8.55
N GLY A 42 13.28 1.73 9.75
CA GLY A 42 12.45 0.76 10.46
C GLY A 42 11.07 1.31 10.83
N PHE A 43 10.99 2.61 11.14
CA PHE A 43 9.71 3.27 11.44
C PHE A 43 8.79 3.35 10.21
N ILE A 44 9.33 3.59 9.00
CA ILE A 44 8.55 3.52 7.75
C ILE A 44 7.90 2.14 7.61
N VAL A 45 8.68 1.06 7.82
CA VAL A 45 8.18 -0.31 7.73
C VAL A 45 7.13 -0.59 8.81
N LEU A 46 7.34 -0.08 10.02
CA LEU A 46 6.37 -0.20 11.12
C LEU A 46 5.05 0.47 10.76
N MET A 47 5.08 1.71 10.28
CA MET A 47 3.87 2.45 9.88
C MET A 47 3.16 1.79 8.70
N ALA A 48 3.90 1.25 7.74
CA ALA A 48 3.33 0.47 6.64
C ALA A 48 2.59 -0.79 7.14
N ASN A 49 3.16 -1.51 8.10
CA ASN A 49 2.54 -2.70 8.69
C ASN A 49 1.32 -2.37 9.56
N ILE A 50 1.38 -1.29 10.35
CA ILE A 50 0.23 -0.82 11.14
C ILE A 50 -0.90 -0.39 10.22
N SER A 51 -0.58 0.40 9.18
CA SER A 51 -1.55 0.82 8.17
C SER A 51 -2.23 -0.38 7.53
N SER A 52 -1.45 -1.39 7.09
CA SER A 52 -2.00 -2.63 6.55
C SER A 52 -2.88 -3.36 7.57
N SER A 53 -2.41 -3.53 8.80
CA SER A 53 -3.12 -4.29 9.85
C SER A 53 -4.42 -3.64 10.30
N VAL A 54 -4.56 -2.32 10.20
CA VAL A 54 -5.80 -1.59 10.51
C VAL A 54 -6.72 -1.52 9.31
N ILE A 55 -6.18 -1.22 8.12
CA ILE A 55 -6.96 -1.07 6.89
C ILE A 55 -7.57 -2.42 6.47
N GLN A 56 -6.82 -3.52 6.56
CA GLN A 56 -7.29 -4.85 6.12
C GLN A 56 -8.56 -5.34 6.83
N PRO A 57 -8.68 -5.36 8.18
CA PRO A 57 -9.91 -5.81 8.85
C PRO A 57 -11.07 -4.82 8.67
N VAL A 58 -10.81 -3.51 8.70
CA VAL A 58 -11.86 -2.49 8.53
C VAL A 58 -12.46 -2.56 7.12
N PHE A 59 -11.62 -2.53 6.09
CA PHE A 59 -12.09 -2.63 4.70
C PHE A 59 -12.54 -4.04 4.34
N GLY A 60 -12.00 -5.08 4.98
CA GLY A 60 -12.48 -6.46 4.83
C GLY A 60 -13.93 -6.60 5.28
N VAL A 61 -14.26 -6.16 6.50
CA VAL A 61 -15.64 -6.18 7.02
C VAL A 61 -16.56 -5.27 6.20
N LEU A 62 -16.08 -4.07 5.83
CA LEU A 62 -16.87 -3.12 5.04
C LEU A 62 -17.17 -3.65 3.63
N SER A 63 -16.18 -4.26 2.97
CA SER A 63 -16.33 -4.86 1.64
C SER A 63 -17.31 -6.02 1.65
N ASP A 64 -17.24 -6.89 2.66
CA ASP A 64 -18.17 -8.01 2.83
C ASP A 64 -19.60 -7.54 3.13
N ARG A 65 -19.77 -6.53 3.99
CA ARG A 65 -21.11 -6.00 4.33
C ARG A 65 -21.78 -5.23 3.21
N LEU A 66 -21.01 -4.48 2.42
CA LEU A 66 -21.56 -3.58 1.38
C LEU A 66 -21.44 -4.14 -0.05
N ARG A 67 -20.99 -5.40 -0.22
CA ARG A 67 -20.75 -6.04 -1.53
C ARG A 67 -19.93 -5.16 -2.48
N MET A 68 -18.91 -4.48 -1.95
CA MET A 68 -18.20 -3.41 -2.65
C MET A 68 -17.11 -3.95 -3.59
N ARG A 69 -17.50 -4.61 -4.67
CA ARG A 69 -16.57 -5.13 -5.70
C ARG A 69 -15.73 -4.04 -6.39
N TRP A 70 -16.19 -2.79 -6.35
CA TRP A 70 -15.52 -1.58 -6.85
C TRP A 70 -14.36 -1.09 -5.96
N LEU A 71 -14.28 -1.54 -4.70
CA LEU A 71 -13.23 -1.09 -3.76
C LEU A 71 -11.83 -1.59 -4.18
N MET A 72 -11.74 -2.75 -4.84
CA MET A 72 -10.46 -3.31 -5.29
C MET A 72 -9.77 -2.44 -6.37
N PRO A 73 -10.39 -2.10 -7.52
CA PRO A 73 -9.73 -1.26 -8.52
C PRO A 73 -9.46 0.16 -8.01
N VAL A 74 -10.35 0.73 -7.19
CA VAL A 74 -10.14 2.06 -6.59
C VAL A 74 -8.99 2.05 -5.58
N GLY A 75 -8.90 1.01 -4.75
CA GLY A 75 -7.80 0.84 -3.79
C GLY A 75 -6.44 0.69 -4.49
N ALA A 76 -6.38 -0.07 -5.59
CA ALA A 76 -5.17 -0.20 -6.39
C ALA A 76 -4.73 1.14 -7.01
N LEU A 77 -5.68 1.94 -7.54
CA LEU A 77 -5.39 3.28 -8.06
C LEU A 77 -4.91 4.23 -6.96
N LEU A 78 -5.57 4.21 -5.79
CA LEU A 78 -5.16 5.02 -4.63
C LEU A 78 -3.77 4.64 -4.13
N ALA A 79 -3.43 3.34 -4.10
CA ALA A 79 -2.09 2.88 -3.71
C ALA A 79 -1.02 3.37 -4.68
N GLY A 80 -1.28 3.30 -5.99
CA GLY A 80 -0.37 3.82 -7.01
C GLY A 80 -0.18 5.35 -6.94
N LEU A 81 -1.27 6.09 -6.72
CA LEU A 81 -1.21 7.54 -6.50
C LEU A 81 -0.44 7.88 -5.22
N GLY A 82 -0.69 7.14 -4.13
CA GLY A 82 0.02 7.27 -2.86
C GLY A 82 1.53 7.08 -3.01
N MET A 83 1.95 6.03 -3.72
CA MET A 83 3.37 5.81 -4.03
C MET A 83 3.99 6.92 -4.86
N THR A 84 3.28 7.40 -5.87
CA THR A 84 3.76 8.51 -6.71
C THR A 84 3.91 9.78 -5.87
N SER A 85 2.96 10.07 -4.98
CA SER A 85 3.05 11.20 -4.06
C SER A 85 4.16 11.04 -3.02
N ALA A 86 4.44 9.83 -2.54
CA ALA A 86 5.49 9.56 -1.56
C ALA A 86 6.89 9.84 -2.12
N VAL A 87 7.11 9.60 -3.42
CA VAL A 87 8.37 9.94 -4.12
C VAL A 87 8.51 11.44 -4.36
N LEU A 88 7.38 12.15 -4.56
CA LEU A 88 7.35 13.60 -4.78
C LEU A 88 7.26 14.40 -3.48
N ALA A 89 7.16 13.73 -2.33
CA ALA A 89 6.94 14.39 -1.05
C ALA A 89 8.17 15.22 -0.65
N PRO A 90 8.00 16.52 -0.34
CA PRO A 90 9.13 17.39 0.00
C PRO A 90 9.72 17.08 1.37
N ASN A 91 8.95 16.48 2.29
CA ASN A 91 9.33 16.25 3.67
C ASN A 91 9.03 14.82 4.12
N TYR A 92 9.91 14.24 4.94
CA TYR A 92 9.77 12.90 5.54
C TYR A 92 8.44 12.68 6.28
N ALA A 93 7.93 13.71 6.95
CA ALA A 93 6.66 13.65 7.69
C ALA A 93 5.41 13.46 6.80
N VAL A 94 5.54 13.67 5.49
CA VAL A 94 4.45 13.45 4.50
C VAL A 94 4.57 12.06 3.87
N THR A 95 5.74 11.43 3.94
CA THR A 95 6.02 10.09 3.39
C THR A 95 5.62 8.96 4.35
N VAL A 96 5.45 9.26 5.64
CA VAL A 96 5.16 8.33 6.74
C VAL A 96 3.74 8.55 7.26
#